data_AF-A0A6I4IS95-F1
#
_entry.id   AF-A0A6I4IS95-F1
#
_cell.length_a   1.000
_cell.length_b   1.000
_cell.length_c   1.000
_cell.angle_alpha   90.00
_cell.angle_beta   90.00
_cell.angle_gamma   90.00
#
_symmetry.space_group_name_H-M   'P 1'
#
loop_
_entity.id
_entity.type
_entity.pdbx_description
1 polymer ?
#
loop_
_entity_poly.entity_id
_entity_poly.type
_entity_poly.pdbx_seq_one_letter_code
_entity_poly.pdbx_strand_id
1 'polypeptide(L)'
;MNKNLIIVFLLLHLICIFSYGQKSNYSPTTELYGYYQKGQNFKTIHPKIEDYEALMAWNGFTFLRTEKVSEQDYKLIFSKKYEDGFTLKIQIHYQFMESYFRIKIEKMEVILANGDVMHYTVNLSNPTIKNQYEKMYQWFVMELIKKINPLKTFTKEEFQQAINNNDKL
;
A
#
# COMPACT_ATOMS: atom_id res chain seq x y z
N MET A 1 -32.28 22.16 36.84
CA MET A 1 -32.28 22.73 35.47
C MET A 1 -31.24 23.83 35.46
N ASN A 2 -30.12 23.79 34.72
CA ASN A 2 -29.78 23.15 33.45
C ASN A 2 -28.33 22.60 33.58
N LYS A 3 -28.07 21.28 33.53
CA LYS A 3 -27.79 20.50 32.31
C LYS A 3 -27.03 21.30 31.24
N ASN A 4 -25.79 21.72 31.50
CA ASN A 4 -24.82 22.10 30.46
C ASN A 4 -23.34 22.10 30.92
N LEU A 5 -23.01 21.41 32.03
CA LEU A 5 -21.63 21.35 32.56
C LEU A 5 -20.93 19.99 32.36
N ILE A 6 -21.47 19.13 31.49
CA ILE A 6 -20.97 17.73 31.29
C ILE A 6 -20.35 17.53 29.88
N ILE A 7 -20.40 18.52 28.99
CA ILE A 7 -19.98 18.32 27.58
C ILE A 7 -18.54 18.80 27.28
N VAL A 8 -17.88 19.51 28.19
CA VAL A 8 -16.55 20.09 27.90
C VAL A 8 -15.37 19.23 28.38
N PHE A 9 -15.61 18.18 29.20
CA PHE A 9 -14.54 17.29 29.69
C PHE A 9 -14.40 15.96 28.94
N LEU A 10 -15.23 15.72 27.92
CA LEU A 10 -15.20 14.52 27.08
C LEU A 10 -14.55 14.73 25.70
N LEU A 11 -13.90 15.87 25.50
CA LEU A 11 -13.18 16.24 24.27
C LEU A 11 -11.65 16.29 24.47
N LEU A 12 -11.13 15.64 25.52
CA LEU A 12 -9.70 15.59 25.85
C LEU A 12 -9.06 14.19 25.73
N HIS A 13 -9.75 13.22 25.12
CA HIS A 13 -9.27 11.83 24.98
C HIS A 13 -9.00 11.37 23.54
N LEU A 14 -8.85 12.31 22.58
CA LEU A 14 -8.53 11.96 21.19
C LEU A 14 -7.24 12.61 20.68
N ILE A 15 -6.28 12.82 21.59
CA ILE A 15 -4.91 13.21 21.24
C ILE A 15 -4.00 11.99 21.42
N CYS A 16 -3.56 11.47 20.27
CA CYS A 16 -2.32 10.74 20.05
C CYS A 16 -2.17 9.36 20.70
N ILE A 17 -2.84 8.37 20.12
CA ILE A 17 -2.20 7.07 19.90
C ILE A 17 -1.75 7.02 18.43
N PHE A 18 -0.75 7.84 18.09
CA PHE A 18 0.11 7.48 16.96
C PHE A 18 1.11 6.48 17.52
N SER A 19 0.71 5.20 17.46
CA SER A 19 1.59 4.07 17.68
C SER A 19 2.89 4.28 16.91
N TYR A 20 4.00 4.11 17.63
CA TYR A 20 5.36 4.01 17.12
C TYR A 20 5.39 3.22 15.81
N GLY A 21 5.51 3.93 14.68
CA GLY A 21 6.03 3.35 13.45
C GLY A 21 7.54 3.42 13.53
N GLN A 22 8.19 2.28 13.76
CA GLN A 22 9.64 2.16 13.57
C GLN A 22 10.02 2.83 12.25
N LYS A 23 11.03 3.71 12.27
CA LYS A 23 11.69 4.17 11.05
C LYS A 23 12.31 2.95 10.37
N SER A 24 11.58 2.36 9.44
CA SER A 24 12.15 1.35 8.55
C SER A 24 13.07 2.10 7.58
N ASN A 25 14.37 1.77 7.58
CA ASN A 25 15.38 2.36 6.68
C ASN A 25 15.16 2.04 5.19
N TYR A 26 13.97 1.60 4.79
CA TYR A 26 13.62 1.37 3.39
C TYR A 26 13.32 2.71 2.74
N SER A 27 14.17 3.12 1.79
CA SER A 27 13.70 4.00 0.72
C SER A 27 12.55 3.26 0.04
N PRO A 28 11.33 3.83 -0.03
CA PRO A 28 10.18 3.12 -0.56
C PRO A 28 10.39 2.88 -2.05
N THR A 29 10.73 1.64 -2.39
CA THR A 29 10.72 1.17 -3.75
C THR A 29 9.28 1.10 -4.21
N THR A 30 9.01 1.27 -5.51
CA THR A 30 7.64 1.05 -6.01
C THR A 30 7.30 -0.43 -6.11
N GLU A 31 8.24 -1.31 -5.79
CA GLU A 31 8.22 -2.74 -6.09
C GLU A 31 8.83 -3.48 -4.91
N LEU A 32 8.10 -4.43 -4.35
CA LEU A 32 8.49 -5.23 -3.20
C LEU A 32 8.24 -6.71 -3.47
N TYR A 33 9.17 -7.54 -3.04
CA TYR A 33 9.12 -8.98 -3.13
C TYR A 33 8.91 -9.58 -1.74
N GLY A 34 8.12 -10.66 -1.63
CA GLY A 34 7.89 -11.39 -0.39
C GLY A 34 8.01 -12.90 -0.58
N TYR A 35 8.85 -13.56 0.23
CA TYR A 35 8.91 -15.03 0.25
C TYR A 35 7.75 -15.60 1.06
N TYR A 36 7.18 -16.68 0.54
CA TYR A 36 6.19 -17.43 1.29
C TYR A 36 6.81 -18.05 2.55
N GLN A 37 6.02 -18.09 3.62
CA GLN A 37 6.29 -19.01 4.72
C GLN A 37 6.04 -20.45 4.27
N LYS A 38 6.59 -21.42 5.00
CA LYS A 38 6.28 -22.84 4.77
C LYS A 38 4.76 -23.07 4.80
N GLY A 39 4.22 -23.62 3.72
CA GLY A 39 2.78 -23.86 3.57
C GLY A 39 1.97 -22.68 3.03
N GLN A 40 2.57 -21.49 2.89
CA GLN A 40 1.96 -20.40 2.13
C GLN A 40 2.19 -20.60 0.63
N ASN A 41 1.20 -20.17 -0.14
CA ASN A 41 1.20 -20.05 -1.59
C ASN A 41 0.07 -19.11 -2.00
N PHE A 42 -0.08 -18.84 -3.30
CA PHE A 42 -1.15 -18.00 -3.85
C PHE A 42 -2.53 -18.28 -3.23
N LYS A 43 -3.00 -19.54 -3.21
CA LYS A 43 -4.34 -19.89 -2.73
C LYS A 43 -4.55 -19.54 -1.25
N THR A 44 -3.50 -19.62 -0.44
CA THR A 44 -3.58 -19.31 1.00
C THR A 44 -3.48 -17.81 1.29
N ILE A 45 -2.84 -17.03 0.42
CA ILE A 45 -2.65 -15.58 0.64
C ILE A 45 -3.68 -14.72 -0.09
N HIS A 46 -4.24 -15.22 -1.19
CA HIS A 46 -5.21 -14.49 -2.01
C HIS A 46 -6.43 -14.02 -1.19
N PRO A 47 -7.05 -14.86 -0.31
CA PRO A 47 -8.13 -14.37 0.55
C PRO A 47 -7.72 -13.23 1.47
N LYS A 48 -6.47 -13.22 1.97
CA LYS A 48 -5.97 -12.13 2.83
C LYS A 48 -5.84 -10.81 2.06
N ILE A 49 -5.48 -10.91 0.77
CA ILE A 49 -5.39 -9.78 -0.14
C ILE A 49 -6.78 -9.24 -0.44
N GLU A 50 -7.75 -10.10 -0.79
CA GLU A 50 -9.14 -9.71 -1.00
C GLU A 50 -9.72 -9.02 0.25
N ASP A 51 -9.46 -9.57 1.44
CA ASP A 51 -9.88 -8.93 2.69
C ASP A 51 -9.22 -7.55 2.86
N TYR A 52 -7.98 -7.35 2.41
CA TYR A 52 -7.31 -6.04 2.46
C TYR A 52 -7.91 -5.05 1.47
N GLU A 53 -8.24 -5.51 0.27
CA GLU A 53 -8.91 -4.70 -0.75
C GLU A 53 -10.32 -4.28 -0.29
N ALA A 54 -11.04 -5.17 0.41
CA ALA A 54 -12.30 -4.83 1.08
C ALA A 54 -12.11 -3.77 2.18
N LEU A 55 -11.03 -3.87 2.98
CA LEU A 55 -10.68 -2.83 3.95
C LEU A 55 -10.38 -1.49 3.27
N MET A 56 -9.71 -1.48 2.12
CA MET A 56 -9.50 -0.26 1.35
C MET A 56 -10.83 0.39 0.97
N ALA A 57 -11.80 -0.43 0.53
CA ALA A 57 -13.14 0.06 0.21
C ALA A 57 -13.84 0.70 1.41
N TRP A 58 -13.78 0.08 2.59
CA TRP A 58 -14.30 0.66 3.82
C TRP A 58 -13.59 1.95 4.23
N ASN A 59 -12.33 2.15 3.82
CA ASN A 59 -11.58 3.38 4.03
C ASN A 59 -11.81 4.43 2.92
N GLY A 60 -12.87 4.29 2.13
CA GLY A 60 -13.30 5.28 1.14
C GLY A 60 -12.57 5.18 -0.21
N PHE A 61 -11.83 4.11 -0.48
CA PHE A 61 -11.33 3.83 -1.82
C PHE A 61 -12.41 3.16 -2.67
N THR A 62 -12.67 3.73 -3.84
CA THR A 62 -13.53 3.10 -4.85
C THR A 62 -12.67 2.21 -5.73
N PHE A 63 -13.02 0.93 -5.82
CA PHE A 63 -12.47 0.03 -6.83
C PHE A 63 -13.00 0.43 -8.21
N LEU A 64 -12.10 0.57 -9.18
CA LEU A 64 -12.47 0.96 -10.55
C LEU A 64 -12.54 -0.24 -11.48
N ARG A 65 -11.45 -1.02 -11.55
CA ARG A 65 -11.35 -2.20 -12.41
C ARG A 65 -10.13 -3.05 -12.09
N THR A 66 -10.18 -4.29 -12.59
CA THR A 66 -9.04 -5.22 -12.67
C THR A 66 -8.52 -5.24 -14.10
N GLU A 67 -7.21 -5.13 -14.28
CA GLU A 67 -6.53 -5.49 -15.53
C GLU A 67 -5.84 -6.84 -15.31
N LYS A 68 -6.50 -7.91 -15.76
CA LYS A 68 -6.10 -9.30 -15.49
C LYS A 68 -5.24 -9.84 -16.64
N VAL A 69 -4.04 -10.33 -16.35
CA VAL A 69 -3.21 -11.09 -17.28
C VAL A 69 -3.45 -12.59 -17.06
N SER A 70 -3.46 -13.01 -15.78
CA SER A 70 -3.82 -14.36 -15.34
C SER A 70 -4.43 -14.31 -13.93
N GLU A 71 -4.77 -15.46 -13.34
CA GLU A 71 -5.19 -15.52 -11.93
C GLU A 71 -4.08 -15.07 -10.96
N GLN A 72 -2.82 -15.31 -11.31
CA GLN A 72 -1.65 -15.01 -10.49
C GLN A 72 -0.91 -13.74 -10.92
N ASP A 73 -1.42 -13.04 -11.95
CA ASP A 73 -0.84 -11.81 -12.48
C ASP A 73 -1.96 -10.85 -12.87
N TYR A 74 -2.19 -9.85 -12.03
CA TYR A 74 -3.27 -8.89 -12.25
C TYR A 74 -2.99 -7.55 -11.58
N LYS A 75 -3.63 -6.51 -12.10
CA LYS A 75 -3.53 -5.16 -11.60
C LYS A 75 -4.89 -4.69 -11.12
N LEU A 76 -4.92 -4.03 -9.97
CA LEU A 76 -6.12 -3.39 -9.46
C LEU A 76 -5.95 -1.88 -9.48
N ILE A 77 -7.02 -1.21 -9.90
CA ILE A 77 -7.05 0.24 -9.95
C ILE A 77 -8.09 0.72 -8.95
N PHE A 78 -7.65 1.59 -8.05
CA PHE A 78 -8.49 2.25 -7.05
C PHE A 78 -8.44 3.77 -7.20
N SER A 79 -9.48 4.44 -6.73
CA SER A 79 -9.48 5.89 -6.58
C SER A 79 -10.13 6.34 -5.27
N LYS A 80 -9.71 7.48 -4.75
CA LYS A 80 -10.36 8.14 -3.61
C LYS A 80 -10.41 9.65 -3.85
N LYS A 81 -11.60 10.22 -3.73
CA LYS A 81 -11.80 11.67 -3.74
C LYS A 81 -11.65 12.22 -2.31
N TYR A 82 -10.93 13.31 -2.17
CA TYR A 82 -10.71 14.01 -0.90
C TYR A 82 -11.55 15.30 -0.84
N GLU A 83 -11.75 15.82 0.37
CA GLU A 83 -12.66 16.95 0.64
C GLU A 83 -12.21 18.26 -0.03
N ASP A 84 -10.90 18.45 -0.15
CA ASP A 84 -10.26 19.57 -0.85
C ASP A 84 -10.31 19.44 -2.39
N GLY A 85 -11.02 18.43 -2.89
CA GLY A 85 -11.38 18.30 -4.30
C GLY A 85 -10.37 17.54 -5.16
N PHE A 86 -9.21 17.15 -4.62
CA PHE A 86 -8.30 16.28 -5.36
C PHE A 86 -8.78 14.82 -5.34
N THR A 87 -8.41 14.07 -6.37
CA THR A 87 -8.64 12.63 -6.48
C THR A 87 -7.33 11.90 -6.58
N LEU A 88 -7.11 10.96 -5.68
CA LEU A 88 -6.03 10.00 -5.78
C LEU A 88 -6.47 8.84 -6.66
N LYS A 89 -5.65 8.44 -7.62
CA LYS A 89 -5.79 7.19 -8.37
C LYS A 89 -4.51 6.36 -8.25
N ILE A 90 -4.66 5.08 -7.95
CA ILE A 90 -3.55 4.15 -7.77
C ILE A 90 -3.78 2.88 -8.58
N GLN A 91 -2.71 2.36 -9.17
CA GLN A 91 -2.67 1.08 -9.86
C GLN A 91 -1.62 0.19 -9.17
N ILE A 92 -2.10 -0.89 -8.56
CA ILE A 92 -1.27 -1.87 -7.85
C ILE A 92 -1.23 -3.14 -8.68
N HIS A 93 -0.02 -3.63 -8.97
CA HIS A 93 0.23 -4.86 -9.70
C HIS A 93 0.65 -5.95 -8.73
N TYR A 94 -0.12 -7.04 -8.73
CA TYR A 94 0.17 -8.25 -7.99
C TYR A 94 0.65 -9.34 -8.95
N GLN A 95 1.79 -9.95 -8.60
CA GLN A 95 2.29 -11.14 -9.28
C GLN A 95 2.67 -12.20 -8.26
N PHE A 96 2.23 -13.43 -8.49
CA PHE A 96 2.48 -14.57 -7.61
C PHE A 96 3.28 -15.62 -8.37
N MET A 97 4.43 -15.99 -7.83
CA MET A 97 5.31 -17.03 -8.36
C MET A 97 5.32 -18.22 -7.40
N GLU A 98 6.09 -19.27 -7.68
CA GLU A 98 6.08 -20.50 -6.88
C GLU A 98 6.61 -20.28 -5.46
N SER A 99 7.77 -19.62 -5.33
CA SER A 99 8.44 -19.41 -4.04
C SER A 99 8.20 -18.02 -3.42
N TYR A 100 7.79 -17.03 -4.22
CA TYR A 100 7.60 -15.66 -3.76
C TYR A 100 6.44 -14.96 -4.48
N PHE A 101 6.09 -13.77 -4.02
CA PHE A 101 5.18 -12.86 -4.70
C PHE A 101 5.80 -11.46 -4.82
N ARG A 102 5.24 -10.64 -5.70
CA ARG A 102 5.63 -9.26 -5.95
C ARG A 102 4.42 -8.35 -5.88
N ILE A 103 4.57 -7.24 -5.18
CA ILE A 103 3.61 -6.15 -5.13
C ILE A 103 4.29 -4.91 -5.68
N LYS A 104 3.67 -4.27 -6.68
CA LYS A 104 4.22 -3.06 -7.29
C LYS A 104 3.16 -1.98 -7.43
N ILE A 105 3.45 -0.77 -6.95
CA ILE A 105 2.72 0.42 -7.36
C ILE A 105 3.20 0.78 -8.76
N GLU A 106 2.46 0.39 -9.80
CA GLU A 106 2.84 0.73 -11.17
C GLU A 106 2.60 2.20 -11.48
N LYS A 107 1.52 2.75 -10.94
CA LYS A 107 1.11 4.12 -11.20
C LYS A 107 0.40 4.70 -10.00
N MET A 108 0.68 5.97 -9.74
CA MET A 108 -0.01 6.77 -8.74
C MET A 108 -0.16 8.18 -9.29
N GLU A 109 -1.37 8.69 -9.24
CA GLU A 109 -1.75 9.98 -9.81
C GLU A 109 -2.57 10.76 -8.79
N VAL A 110 -2.26 12.05 -8.65
CA VAL A 110 -3.14 13.01 -7.96
C VAL A 110 -3.73 13.92 -9.02
N ILE A 111 -5.05 13.84 -9.17
CA ILE A 111 -5.83 14.68 -10.06
C ILE A 111 -6.35 15.83 -9.22
N LEU A 112 -5.84 17.03 -9.43
CA LEU A 112 -6.21 18.24 -8.71
C LEU A 112 -7.63 18.70 -9.08
N ALA A 113 -8.23 19.57 -8.27
CA ALA A 113 -9.58 20.08 -8.49
C ALA A 113 -9.73 20.85 -9.83
N ASN A 114 -8.63 21.43 -10.33
CA ASN A 114 -8.58 22.10 -11.64
C ASN A 114 -8.40 21.13 -12.82
N GLY A 115 -8.28 19.83 -12.57
CA GLY A 115 -8.07 18.78 -13.57
C GLY A 115 -6.61 18.43 -13.86
N ASP A 116 -5.65 19.17 -13.29
CA ASP A 116 -4.22 18.87 -13.48
C ASP A 116 -3.86 17.53 -12.86
N VAL A 117 -3.00 16.77 -13.55
CA VAL A 117 -2.57 15.44 -13.10
C VAL A 117 -1.11 15.45 -12.71
N MET A 118 -0.84 15.15 -11.44
CA MET A 118 0.50 14.91 -10.94
C MET A 118 0.80 13.42 -10.92
N HIS A 119 1.79 12.99 -11.70
CA HIS A 119 2.24 11.60 -11.75
C HIS A 119 3.38 11.38 -10.76
N TYR A 120 3.22 10.41 -9.85
CA TYR A 120 4.21 10.08 -8.82
C TYR A 120 5.17 8.95 -9.22
N THR A 121 5.31 8.65 -10.52
CA THR A 121 6.21 7.58 -11.00
C THR A 121 7.66 7.77 -10.51
N VAL A 122 8.40 6.66 -10.40
CA VAL A 122 9.64 6.36 -9.63
C VAL A 122 10.79 7.40 -9.64
N ASN A 123 10.71 8.49 -10.39
CA ASN A 123 11.74 9.52 -10.48
C ASN A 123 11.31 10.83 -9.81
N LEU A 124 11.03 10.79 -8.51
CA LEU A 124 10.54 11.94 -7.75
C LEU A 124 11.71 12.76 -7.18
N SER A 125 12.18 13.75 -7.94
CA SER A 125 13.22 14.69 -7.49
C SER A 125 12.73 15.70 -6.44
N ASN A 126 11.41 15.92 -6.35
CA ASN A 126 10.81 16.85 -5.39
C ASN A 126 10.59 16.16 -4.02
N PRO A 127 11.17 16.68 -2.91
CA PRO A 127 11.06 16.07 -1.58
C PRO A 127 9.64 15.98 -1.01
N THR A 128 8.79 16.96 -1.28
CA THR A 128 7.39 16.97 -0.80
C THR A 128 6.58 15.86 -1.45
N ILE A 129 6.70 15.76 -2.78
CA ILE A 129 6.05 14.73 -3.60
C ILE A 129 6.57 13.34 -3.19
N LYS A 130 7.89 13.22 -2.98
CA LYS A 130 8.51 12.00 -2.46
C LYS A 130 7.88 11.60 -1.12
N ASN A 131 7.88 12.47 -0.11
CA ASN A 131 7.32 12.18 1.22
C ASN A 131 5.84 11.74 1.17
N GLN A 132 5.04 12.37 0.31
CA GLN A 132 3.64 11.95 0.10
C GLN A 132 3.57 10.53 -0.47
N TYR A 133 4.36 10.24 -1.50
CA TYR A 133 4.47 8.90 -2.05
C TYR A 133 4.88 7.87 -0.99
N GLU A 134 5.87 8.17 -0.13
CA GLU A 134 6.32 7.25 0.91
C GLU A 134 5.19 6.88 1.88
N LYS A 135 4.41 7.88 2.33
CA LYS A 135 3.25 7.65 3.20
C LYS A 135 2.21 6.75 2.55
N MET A 136 1.96 6.96 1.27
CA MET A 136 0.99 6.17 0.52
C MET A 136 1.50 4.75 0.29
N TYR A 137 2.77 4.59 -0.07
CA TYR A 137 3.41 3.28 -0.18
C TYR A 137 3.32 2.48 1.12
N GLN A 138 3.58 3.11 2.27
CA GLN A 138 3.41 2.47 3.58
C GLN A 138 1.98 1.98 3.76
N TRP A 139 0.99 2.80 3.42
CA TRP A 139 -0.42 2.44 3.59
C TRP A 139 -0.89 1.33 2.63
N PHE A 140 -0.50 1.39 1.36
CA PHE A 140 -0.96 0.44 0.33
C PHE A 140 -0.21 -0.88 0.30
N VAL A 141 1.11 -0.82 0.47
CA VAL A 141 1.98 -1.99 0.30
C VAL A 141 2.35 -2.56 1.66
N MET A 142 2.84 -1.75 2.59
CA MET A 142 3.36 -2.28 3.86
C MET A 142 2.26 -2.82 4.77
N GLU A 143 1.08 -2.20 4.83
CA GLU A 143 -0.05 -2.76 5.59
C GLU A 143 -0.58 -4.08 4.99
N LEU A 144 -0.62 -4.19 3.66
CA LEU A 144 -0.95 -5.45 3.01
C LEU A 144 0.08 -6.54 3.33
N ILE A 145 1.37 -6.20 3.27
CA ILE A 145 2.47 -7.11 3.62
C ILE A 145 2.37 -7.60 5.06
N LYS A 146 2.05 -6.72 6.02
CA LYS A 146 1.82 -7.13 7.41
C LYS A 146 0.69 -8.15 7.52
N LYS A 147 -0.37 -7.99 6.73
CA LYS A 147 -1.52 -8.92 6.71
C LYS A 147 -1.17 -10.27 6.09
N ILE A 148 -0.44 -10.25 4.96
CA ILE A 148 0.04 -11.49 4.31
C ILE A 148 0.99 -12.23 5.26
N ASN A 149 1.86 -11.48 5.94
CA ASN A 149 2.93 -11.96 6.83
C ASN A 149 3.86 -12.96 6.13
N PRO A 150 4.64 -12.51 5.12
CA PRO A 150 5.62 -13.35 4.44
C PRO A 150 6.79 -13.72 5.36
N LEU A 151 7.59 -14.72 4.98
CA LEU A 151 8.80 -15.10 5.70
C LEU A 151 9.82 -13.96 5.74
N LYS A 152 10.01 -13.31 4.59
CA LYS A 152 10.94 -12.20 4.42
C LYS A 152 10.48 -11.33 3.26
N THR A 153 10.80 -10.04 3.31
CA THR A 153 10.58 -9.10 2.20
C THR A 153 11.88 -8.49 1.71
N PHE A 154 11.89 -8.09 0.44
CA PHE A 154 13.04 -7.54 -0.27
C PHE A 154 12.60 -6.40 -1.16
N THR A 155 13.42 -5.37 -1.23
CA THR A 155 13.42 -4.42 -2.34
C THR A 155 13.80 -5.13 -3.65
N LYS A 156 13.57 -4.46 -4.78
CA LYS A 156 13.94 -5.00 -6.10
C LYS A 156 15.44 -5.29 -6.19
N GLU A 157 16.26 -4.40 -5.68
CA GLU A 157 17.72 -4.50 -5.72
C GLU A 157 18.22 -5.68 -4.87
N GLU A 158 17.70 -5.82 -3.64
CA GLU A 158 18.03 -6.95 -2.76
C GLU A 158 17.58 -8.29 -3.37
N PHE A 159 16.40 -8.32 -4.02
CA PHE A 159 15.89 -9.51 -4.70
C PHE A 159 16.77 -9.93 -5.88
N GLN A 160 17.21 -8.96 -6.70
CA GLN A 160 18.15 -9.23 -7.81
C GLN A 160 19.49 -9.77 -7.30
N GLN A 161 20.01 -9.23 -6.19
CA GLN A 161 21.24 -9.74 -5.57
C GLN A 161 21.05 -11.18 -5.06
N ALA A 162 19.93 -11.48 -4.41
CA ALA A 162 19.63 -12.83 -3.91
C ALA A 162 19.59 -13.87 -5.05
N ILE A 163 18.95 -13.54 -6.18
CA ILE A 163 18.96 -14.41 -7.36
C ILE A 163 20.39 -14.59 -7.91
N ASN A 164 21.14 -13.49 -8.08
CA ASN A 164 22.45 -13.53 -8.71
C ASN A 164 23.50 -14.30 -7.89
N ASN A 165 23.36 -14.30 -6.56
CA ASN A 165 24.31 -14.95 -5.67
C ASN A 165 24.07 -16.46 -5.49
N ASN A 166 23.06 -17.06 -6.15
CA ASN A 166 22.72 -18.48 -5.99
C ASN A 166 22.49 -18.90 -4.52
N ASP A 167 22.19 -17.96 -3.63
CA ASP A 167 21.62 -18.30 -2.32
C ASP A 167 20.36 -19.08 -2.63
N LYS A 168 20.37 -20.38 -2.31
CA LYS A 168 19.28 -21.30 -2.62
C LYS A 168 17.97 -20.65 -2.19
N LEU A 169 17.23 -20.15 -3.18
CA LEU A 169 15.88 -19.64 -3.02
C LEU A 169 14.93 -20.78 -2.66
#